data_AF-A0A1C3VSL7-F1
#
_entry.id   AF-A0A1C3VSL7-F1
#
_cell.length_a   1.000
_cell.length_b   1.000
_cell.length_c   1.000
_cell.angle_alpha   90.00
_cell.angle_beta   90.00
_cell.angle_gamma   90.00
#
_symmetry.space_group_name_H-M   'P 1'
#
loop_
_entity.id
_entity.type
_entity.pdbx_description
1 polymer ?
#
loop_
_entity_poly.entity_id
_entity_poly.type
_entity_poly.pdbx_seq_one_letter_code
_entity_poly.pdbx_strand_id
1 'polypeptide(L)' 'MSEIKIGQVWQEIDPRFPNMPPKTVVGFEEGKVLLSTGGLFGKRKTKAKPERFNGKRGGYRLIKDTEGAV' A
#
# COMPACT_ATOMS: atom_id res chain seq x y z
N MET A 1 15.33 -0.78 2.74
CA MET A 1 13.94 -0.94 2.27
C MET A 1 13.05 -0.69 3.46
N SER A 2 12.00 0.12 3.31
CA SER A 2 11.01 0.29 4.37
C SER A 2 10.29 -1.04 4.60
N GLU A 3 10.23 -1.49 5.84
CA GLU A 3 9.51 -2.70 6.21
C GLU A 3 8.01 -2.48 5.98
N ILE A 4 7.39 -3.34 5.16
CA ILE A 4 5.97 -3.24 4.83
C ILE A 4 5.20 -4.03 5.88
N LYS A 5 4.23 -3.40 6.53
CA LYS A 5 3.42 -3.98 7.61
C LYS A 5 1.94 -3.95 7.26
N ILE A 6 1.19 -4.93 7.75
CA ILE A 6 -0.28 -4.96 7.65
C ILE A 6 -0.85 -3.75 8.41
N GLY A 7 -1.85 -3.09 7.83
CA GLY A 7 -2.47 -1.87 8.38
C GLY A 7 -1.91 -0.57 7.79
N GLN A 8 -0.70 -0.59 7.22
CA GLN A 8 -0.10 0.60 6.62
C GLN A 8 -0.92 1.10 5.42
N VAL A 9 -0.99 2.41 5.26
CA VAL A 9 -1.69 3.06 4.14
C VAL A 9 -0.67 3.64 3.18
N TRP A 10 -0.79 3.24 1.91
CA TRP A 10 0.10 3.58 0.83
C TRP A 10 -0.67 4.17 -0.35
N GLN A 11 -0.11 5.17 -1.01
CA GLN A 11 -0.69 5.77 -2.21
C GLN A 11 0.23 5.58 -3.41
N GLU A 12 -0.37 5.20 -4.54
CA GLU A 12 0.34 4.99 -5.79
C GLU A 12 0.83 6.34 -6.36
N ILE A 13 2.12 6.43 -6.65
CA ILE A 13 2.75 7.62 -7.24
C ILE A 13 2.72 7.45 -8.76
N ASP A 14 1.58 7.76 -9.37
CA ASP A 14 1.46 7.85 -10.83
C ASP A 14 1.16 9.30 -11.24
N PRO A 15 2.06 9.99 -11.97
CA PRO A 15 1.81 11.34 -12.44
C PRO A 15 0.63 11.45 -13.42
N ARG A 16 0.17 10.33 -14.00
CA ARG A 16 -1.04 10.29 -14.85
C ARG A 16 -2.33 10.33 -14.02
N PHE A 17 -2.28 9.91 -12.75
CA PHE A 17 -3.44 9.79 -11.88
C PHE A 17 -3.13 10.36 -10.49
N PRO A 18 -3.07 11.69 -10.33
CA PRO A 18 -2.65 12.34 -9.08
C PRO A 18 -3.61 12.09 -7.90
N ASN A 19 -4.88 11.74 -8.18
CA ASN A 19 -5.92 11.56 -7.17
C ASN A 19 -6.26 10.08 -6.91
N MET A 20 -5.30 9.17 -7.09
CA MET A 20 -5.52 7.76 -6.79
C MET A 20 -5.83 7.57 -5.29
N PRO A 21 -6.86 6.78 -4.96
CA PRO A 21 -7.24 6.56 -3.57
C PRO A 21 -6.12 5.81 -2.82
N PRO A 22 -5.87 6.15 -1.54
CA PRO A 22 -4.95 5.40 -0.71
C PRO A 22 -5.40 3.94 -0.54
N LYS A 23 -4.42 3.04 -0.42
CA LYS A 23 -4.64 1.60 -0.26
C LYS A 23 -4.02 1.10 1.03
N THR A 24 -4.73 0.26 1.75
CA THR A 24 -4.25 -0.33 3.00
C THR A 24 -3.62 -1.69 2.73
N VAL A 25 -2.48 -1.98 3.34
CA VAL A 25 -1.89 -3.33 3.33
C VAL A 25 -2.76 -4.23 4.19
N VAL A 26 -3.29 -5.30 3.59
CA VAL A 26 -4.19 -6.26 4.25
C VAL A 26 -3.59 -7.65 4.40
N GLY A 27 -2.38 -7.87 3.87
CA GLY A 27 -1.68 -9.14 3.99
C GLY A 27 -0.54 -9.31 2.98
N PHE A 28 0.03 -10.50 2.98
CA PHE A 28 1.07 -10.92 2.05
C PHE A 28 0.71 -12.30 1.49
N GLU A 29 0.91 -12.50 0.20
CA GLU A 29 0.55 -13.75 -0.48
C GLU A 29 1.54 -13.99 -1.63
N GLU A 30 2.17 -15.17 -1.65
CA GLU A 30 3.16 -15.56 -2.68
C GLU A 30 4.26 -14.50 -2.91
N GLY A 31 4.78 -13.89 -1.84
CA GLY A 31 5.80 -12.83 -1.92
C GLY A 31 5.30 -11.49 -2.47
N LYS A 32 3.99 -11.32 -2.65
CA LYS A 32 3.34 -10.05 -3.02
C LYS A 32 2.63 -9.42 -1.83
N VAL A 33 2.51 -8.11 -1.86
CA VAL A 33 1.75 -7.32 -0.89
C VAL A 33 0.31 -7.21 -1.37
N LEU A 34 -0.63 -7.58 -0.50
CA LEU A 34 -2.07 -7.40 -0.72
C LEU A 34 -2.50 -6.02 -0.25
N LEU A 35 -3.10 -5.25 -1.15
CA LEU A 35 -3.57 -3.89 -0.95
C LEU A 35 -5.08 -3.82 -1.17
N SER A 36 -5.79 -3.10 -0.31
CA SER A 36 -7.24 -2.89 -0.40
C SER A 36 -7.57 -1.41 -0.54
N THR A 37 -8.45 -1.09 -1.50
CA THR A 37 -9.03 0.25 -1.66
C THR A 37 -10.33 0.28 -0.85
N GLY A 38 -10.26 0.77 0.40
CA GLY A 38 -11.37 0.72 1.35
C GLY A 38 -11.02 0.14 2.73
N GLY A 39 -9.75 0.08 3.10
CA GLY A 39 -9.30 -0.42 4.40
C GLY A 39 -9.27 -1.95 4.49
N LEU A 40 -9.14 -2.49 5.71
CA LEU A 40 -8.97 -3.92 5.96
C LEU A 40 -10.13 -4.78 5.42
N PHE A 41 -11.35 -4.24 5.42
CA PHE A 41 -12.58 -4.92 5.00
C PHE A 41 -13.00 -4.64 3.56
N GLY A 42 -12.15 -3.97 2.77
CA GLY A 42 -12.46 -3.69 1.37
C GLY A 42 -12.55 -4.97 0.52
N LYS A 43 -13.59 -5.04 -0.33
CA LYS A 43 -13.85 -6.20 -1.19
C LYS A 43 -12.86 -6.35 -2.35
N ARG A 44 -12.23 -5.24 -2.79
CA ARG A 44 -11.28 -5.23 -3.91
C ARG A 44 -9.85 -5.24 -3.40
N LYS A 45 -9.20 -6.39 -3.53
CA LYS A 45 -7.78 -6.58 -3.22
C LYS A 45 -6.96 -6.52 -4.50
N THR A 46 -5.81 -5.87 -4.41
CA THR A 46 -4.80 -5.77 -5.47
C THR A 46 -3.49 -6.32 -4.95
N LYS A 47 -2.75 -7.05 -5.80
CA LYS A 47 -1.43 -7.59 -5.46
C LYS A 47 -0.35 -6.70 -6.06
N ALA A 48 0.66 -6.35 -5.28
CA ALA A 48 1.81 -5.56 -5.74
C ALA A 48 3.12 -6.20 -5.30
N LYS A 49 4.18 -6.04 -6.11
CA LYS A 49 5.52 -6.45 -5.71
C LYS A 49 6.03 -5.54 -4.57
N PRO A 50 6.71 -6.07 -3.54
CA PRO A 50 7.30 -5.27 -2.47
C PRO A 50 8.24 -4.17 -2.98
N GLU A 51 8.94 -4.41 -4.10
CA GLU A 51 9.83 -3.46 -4.75
C GLU A 51 9.16 -2.13 -5.15
N ARG A 52 7.84 -2.13 -5.34
CA ARG A 52 7.07 -0.91 -5.66
C ARG A 52 6.94 0.03 -4.45
N PHE A 53 7.13 -0.44 -3.23
CA PHE A 53 6.98 0.33 -1.99
C PHE A 53 8.26 1.11 -1.68
N ASN A 54 8.61 2.03 -2.57
CA ASN A 54 9.91 2.71 -2.58
C ASN A 54 9.82 4.24 -2.71
N GLY A 55 8.62 4.82 -2.75
CA GLY A 55 8.42 6.26 -2.87
C GLY A 55 8.80 6.85 -4.24
N LYS A 56 9.06 6.03 -5.27
CA LYS A 56 9.42 6.48 -6.62
C LYS A 56 8.22 6.47 -7.57
N ARG A 57 8.37 7.13 -8.72
CA ARG A 57 7.39 7.12 -9.82
C ARG A 57 7.05 5.68 -10.23
N GLY A 58 5.76 5.37 -10.34
CA GLY A 58 5.25 4.02 -10.60
C GLY A 58 5.25 3.09 -9.37
N GLY A 59 5.71 3.60 -8.22
CA GLY A 59 5.70 2.91 -6.94
C GLY A 59 4.58 3.41 -6.02
N TYR A 60 4.74 3.13 -4.73
CA TYR A 60 3.85 3.54 -3.65
C TYR A 60 4.63 4.41 -2.65
N ARG A 61 3.94 5.42 -2.13
CA ARG A 61 4.39 6.27 -1.01
C ARG A 61 3.64 5.89 0.25
N LEU A 62 4.35 5.74 1.36
CA LEU A 62 3.73 5.58 2.67
C LEU A 62 3.03 6.88 3.06
N ILE A 63 1.74 6.81 3.38
CA ILE A 63 0.96 7.94 3.90
C ILE A 63 0.75 7.83 5.40
N LYS A 64 0.41 6.62 5.87
CA LYS A 64 0.18 6.36 7.29
C LYS A 64 0.88 5.07 7.66
N ASP A 65 1.83 5.19 8.57
CA ASP A 65 2.33 4.03 9.27
C ASP A 65 1.36 3.66 10.39
N THR A 66 1.18 2.36 10.62
CA THR A 66 0.37 1.85 11.73
C THR A 66 1.20 1.50 12.96
N GLU A 67 2.39 2.08 13.08
CA GLU A 67 3.09 2.12 14.37
C GLU A 67 2.51 3.22 15.26
N GLY A 68 1.78 2.81 16.30
CA GLY A 68 1.37 3.69 17.39
C GLY A 68 -0.14 3.83 17.59
N ALA A 69 -0.85 2.73 17.79
CA ALA A 69 -1.94 2.73 18.77
C ALA A 69 -1.45 1.89 19.94
N VAL A 70 -0.75 2.57 20.86
CA VAL A 70 -0.52 2.08 22.24
C VAL A 70 -1.83 2.19 23.00
#